data_AF-A0A364LHZ7-F1
#
_entry.id   AF-A0A364LHZ7-F1
#
_cell.length_a   1.000
_cell.length_b   1.000
_cell.length_c   1.000
_cell.angle_alpha   90.00
_cell.angle_beta   90.00
_cell.angle_gamma   90.00
#
_symmetry.space_group_name_H-M   'P 1'
#
loop_
_entity.id
_entity.type
_entity.pdbx_description
1 polymer ?
#
loop_
_entity_poly.entity_id
_entity_poly.type
_entity_poly.pdbx_seq_one_letter_code
_entity_poly.pdbx_strand_id
1 'polypeptide(L)'
;MKFTEWCYRKYGIFGFSEGRIFKKVQLPLIDAGMPGTHESYREDPCLDESTYLDLLDDLWFYFLSTNSKPNKENYESFKITYFEALGINYYGITEMPKQGSINLHMDETQQDQFIFHFRNFFPRKSICCLTQKNVIELPAHFIQELLKLYFQEMSSSFTLSAQNLSSYRLRVLNLMNIITNNQLEIRLNLMQRLALDYDNNEYILSPDVVSAYSLSLKVFAELFYESITTEQYQQLHSAAHQLAAYDTQGKLGQSLKTEVKFRCNLETNFYRLLSECQQNGDEHYKNACLLSDLPITSQFVLLHTVEQNTRSLLHGLKSSLPDKERFSFPRFLPDENKQSETNEILLSTGGQSGHIAVTRIVKVGILLDGSLAFSEDQVHHYNYFKIENDLASMVGFNSQNGTLFGTYVTQLVPFEFYNDNISPTYINPFKDPDAYQQAMEKTLTHLIRVERMAILYGNSMKKMDLREKEEHSRLSKLRKQLSGQPYHSPIYYFARGDHIPTQTTLKELKNLRGYAQREGSCPAFSLKSLLASILSPELAALHNNFVQTHDALAYLLLMKEKISELDKRIEQSNQNPGKINFLQGHALRSSFYNQSVKNIPKNVPNTTSNPVYQKL
;
A
#
# COMPACT_ATOMS: atom_id res chain seq x y z
N MET A 1 -22.48 11.04 14.74
CA MET A 1 -21.15 10.71 15.30
C MET A 1 -20.54 9.63 14.42
N LYS A 2 -19.25 9.76 14.07
CA LYS A 2 -18.53 8.80 13.20
C LYS A 2 -17.74 7.79 14.03
N PHE A 3 -17.21 6.74 13.39
CA PHE A 3 -16.58 5.62 14.11
C PHE A 3 -15.42 6.07 15.01
N THR A 4 -14.50 6.88 14.48
CA THR A 4 -13.32 7.37 15.22
C THR A 4 -13.72 8.26 16.39
N GLU A 5 -14.71 9.13 16.19
CA GLU A 5 -15.29 9.97 17.24
C GLU A 5 -15.98 9.14 18.34
N TRP A 6 -16.69 8.08 17.96
CA TRP A 6 -17.30 7.14 18.92
C TRP A 6 -16.24 6.39 19.71
N CYS A 7 -15.20 5.88 19.05
CA CYS A 7 -14.05 5.21 19.68
C CYS A 7 -13.37 6.12 20.71
N TYR A 8 -13.18 7.39 20.38
CA TYR A 8 -12.64 8.37 21.32
C TYR A 8 -13.56 8.59 22.52
N ARG A 9 -14.85 8.86 22.29
CA ARG A 9 -15.80 9.15 23.38
C ARG A 9 -16.06 7.95 24.29
N LYS A 10 -16.04 6.73 23.76
CA LYS A 10 -16.34 5.50 24.52
C LYS A 10 -15.14 4.90 25.22
N TYR A 11 -13.98 4.93 24.54
CA TYR A 11 -12.80 4.19 24.96
C TYR A 11 -11.53 5.04 25.00
N GLY A 12 -11.60 6.33 24.68
CA GLY A 12 -10.42 7.21 24.67
C GLY A 12 -9.47 6.90 23.51
N ILE A 13 -9.90 6.14 22.50
CA ILE A 13 -9.09 5.80 21.32
C ILE A 13 -9.12 6.97 20.35
N PHE A 14 -7.99 7.66 20.17
CA PHE A 14 -7.87 8.81 19.26
C PHE A 14 -7.15 8.48 17.95
N GLY A 15 -6.69 7.26 17.75
CA GLY A 15 -6.10 6.85 16.48
C GLY A 15 -5.71 5.38 16.39
N PHE A 16 -5.47 4.94 15.15
CA PHE A 16 -5.08 3.58 14.80
C PHE A 16 -3.77 3.59 13.99
N SER A 17 -2.94 2.57 14.18
CA SER A 17 -1.79 2.33 13.31
C SER A 17 -1.56 0.84 13.13
N GLU A 18 -1.06 0.44 11.97
CA GLU A 18 -0.71 -0.95 11.68
C GLU A 18 0.48 -1.38 12.54
N GLY A 19 0.43 -2.59 13.09
CA GLY A 19 1.56 -3.31 13.64
C GLY A 19 2.48 -3.85 12.55
N ARG A 20 3.63 -4.39 12.93
CA ARG A 20 4.53 -5.03 11.96
C ARG A 20 3.94 -6.37 11.52
N ILE A 21 3.99 -6.66 10.23
CA ILE A 21 3.71 -8.00 9.71
C ILE A 21 4.93 -8.88 9.99
N PHE A 22 4.70 -9.98 10.68
CA PHE A 22 5.72 -10.98 10.97
C PHE A 22 5.41 -12.24 10.17
N LYS A 23 6.46 -12.81 9.55
CA LYS A 23 6.39 -14.17 9.03
C LYS A 23 6.27 -15.12 10.21
N LYS A 24 5.35 -16.07 10.11
CA LYS A 24 5.19 -17.18 11.04
C LYS A 24 5.59 -18.48 10.37
N VAL A 25 6.02 -19.42 11.20
CA VAL A 25 6.30 -20.79 10.80
C VAL A 25 5.22 -21.66 11.42
N GLN A 26 4.37 -22.23 10.58
CA GLN A 26 3.40 -23.25 10.98
C GLN A 26 4.14 -24.58 11.10
N LEU A 27 3.97 -25.23 12.24
CA LEU A 27 4.56 -26.51 12.58
C LEU A 27 3.45 -27.56 12.54
N PRO A 28 3.15 -28.16 11.38
CA PRO A 28 2.01 -29.06 11.29
C PRO A 28 2.24 -30.29 12.14
N LEU A 29 1.21 -30.72 12.85
CA LEU A 29 1.29 -31.95 13.61
C LEU A 29 1.29 -33.15 12.66
N ILE A 30 2.04 -34.19 12.99
CA ILE A 30 1.91 -35.49 12.32
C ILE A 30 0.49 -35.96 12.61
N ASP A 31 -0.25 -36.23 11.54
CA ASP A 31 -1.63 -36.71 11.60
C ASP A 31 -1.62 -38.11 12.23
N ALA A 32 -1.64 -38.14 13.57
CA ALA A 32 -1.77 -39.37 14.33
C ALA A 32 -3.20 -39.81 14.12
N GLY A 33 -3.43 -40.65 13.10
CA GLY A 33 -4.72 -41.22 12.76
C GLY A 33 -5.39 -41.93 13.94
N MET A 34 -5.97 -41.15 14.84
CA MET A 34 -6.88 -41.59 15.88
C MET A 34 -8.23 -41.70 15.21
N PRO A 35 -8.71 -42.92 14.93
CA PRO A 35 -9.97 -43.10 14.24
C PRO A 35 -11.09 -42.67 15.18
N GLY A 36 -11.77 -41.59 14.80
CA GLY A 36 -13.11 -41.24 15.26
C GLY A 36 -13.26 -41.00 16.76
N THR A 37 -13.24 -39.74 17.17
CA THR A 37 -14.29 -39.15 18.02
C THR A 37 -14.03 -37.66 18.21
N HIS A 38 -14.98 -36.85 17.72
CA HIS A 38 -15.04 -35.39 17.81
C HIS A 38 -13.97 -34.60 17.04
N GLU A 39 -14.45 -33.88 16.01
CA GLU A 39 -13.79 -32.78 15.30
C GLU A 39 -13.39 -31.66 16.27
N SER A 40 -12.40 -31.91 17.10
CA SER A 40 -11.64 -30.86 17.76
C SER A 40 -10.63 -30.36 16.73
N TYR A 41 -10.81 -29.11 16.29
CA TYR A 41 -9.84 -28.39 15.47
C TYR A 41 -8.49 -28.40 16.22
N ARG A 42 -7.62 -29.36 15.90
CA ARG A 42 -6.23 -29.33 16.36
C ARG A 42 -5.55 -28.26 15.50
N GLU A 43 -5.53 -27.03 16.00
CA GLU A 43 -4.79 -25.96 15.34
C GLU A 43 -3.29 -26.27 15.42
N ASP A 44 -2.62 -26.24 14.27
CA ASP A 44 -1.18 -26.44 14.22
C ASP A 44 -0.45 -25.31 14.98
N PRO A 45 0.57 -25.62 15.80
CA PRO A 45 1.36 -24.60 16.47
C PRO A 45 2.01 -23.65 15.46
N CYS A 46 1.95 -22.35 15.74
CA CYS A 46 2.43 -21.30 14.85
C CYS A 46 3.37 -20.33 15.58
N LEU A 47 4.68 -20.47 15.33
CA LEU A 47 5.72 -19.62 15.91
C LEU A 47 5.99 -18.40 15.04
N ASP A 48 6.41 -17.28 15.64
CA ASP A 48 7.01 -16.19 14.86
C ASP A 48 8.36 -16.66 14.30
N GLU A 49 8.72 -16.23 13.10
CA GLU A 49 9.92 -16.75 12.42
C GLU A 49 11.20 -16.50 13.23
N SER A 50 11.34 -15.36 13.91
CA SER A 50 12.48 -15.12 14.80
C SER A 50 12.56 -16.17 15.91
N THR A 51 11.42 -16.52 16.51
CA THR A 51 11.34 -17.55 17.55
C THR A 51 11.65 -18.94 16.99
N TYR A 52 11.22 -19.21 15.76
CA TYR A 52 11.54 -20.46 15.07
C TYR A 52 13.03 -20.55 14.71
N LEU A 53 13.65 -19.46 14.27
CA LEU A 53 15.09 -19.39 14.02
C LEU A 53 15.88 -19.56 15.32
N ASP A 54 15.46 -18.91 16.40
CA ASP A 54 16.06 -19.10 17.73
C ASP A 54 15.93 -20.57 18.18
N LEU A 55 14.79 -21.21 17.90
CA LEU A 55 14.58 -22.63 18.17
C LEU A 55 15.54 -23.51 17.35
N LEU A 56 15.76 -23.18 16.07
CA LEU A 56 16.73 -23.88 15.23
C LEU A 56 18.17 -23.67 15.69
N ASP A 57 18.51 -22.48 16.17
CA ASP A 57 19.83 -22.19 16.73
C ASP A 57 20.05 -22.95 18.05
N ASP A 58 19.06 -22.93 18.96
CA ASP A 58 19.07 -23.72 20.19
C ASP A 58 19.22 -25.23 19.88
N LEU A 59 18.51 -25.72 18.85
CA LEU A 59 18.59 -27.11 18.40
C LEU A 59 19.96 -27.44 17.80
N TRP A 60 20.57 -26.52 17.06
CA TRP A 60 21.92 -26.66 16.54
C TRP A 60 22.95 -26.76 17.67
N PHE A 61 22.87 -25.89 18.68
CA PHE A 61 23.75 -25.96 19.85
C PHE A 61 23.55 -27.28 20.62
N TYR A 62 22.31 -27.73 20.78
CA TYR A 62 22.02 -29.04 21.38
C TYR A 62 22.64 -30.19 20.58
N PHE A 63 22.53 -30.16 19.24
CA PHE A 63 23.15 -31.15 18.36
C PHE A 63 24.68 -31.17 18.50
N LEU A 64 25.33 -30.00 18.50
CA LEU A 64 26.77 -29.87 18.70
C LEU A 64 27.24 -30.46 20.04
N SER A 65 26.44 -30.29 21.10
CA SER A 65 26.78 -30.78 22.43
C SER A 65 26.62 -32.30 22.61
N THR A 66 25.80 -32.94 21.76
CA THR A 66 25.40 -34.35 21.90
C THR A 66 26.04 -35.27 20.85
N ASN A 67 26.58 -34.72 19.76
CA ASN A 67 27.18 -35.51 18.68
C ASN A 67 28.71 -35.40 18.66
N SER A 68 29.38 -36.54 18.64
CA SER A 68 30.85 -36.63 18.64
C SER A 68 31.52 -36.23 17.31
N LYS A 69 30.76 -36.13 16.21
CA LYS A 69 31.23 -35.71 14.88
C LYS A 69 30.15 -34.85 14.18
N PRO A 70 29.97 -33.60 14.61
CA PRO A 70 28.94 -32.73 14.05
C PRO A 70 29.30 -32.33 12.62
N ASN A 71 28.33 -32.45 11.71
CA ASN A 71 28.40 -31.89 10.36
C ASN A 71 26.98 -31.48 9.93
N LYS A 72 26.88 -30.77 8.80
CA LYS A 72 25.61 -30.22 8.32
C LYS A 72 24.61 -31.32 7.91
N GLU A 73 25.07 -32.39 7.27
CA GLU A 73 24.22 -33.48 6.80
C GLU A 73 23.58 -34.25 7.98
N ASN A 74 24.37 -34.57 8.99
CA ASN A 74 23.93 -35.22 10.23
C ASN A 74 22.93 -34.35 11.00
N TYR A 75 23.10 -33.03 10.95
CA TYR A 75 22.16 -32.11 11.58
C TYR A 75 20.82 -32.04 10.87
N GLU A 76 20.78 -32.05 9.54
CA GLU A 76 19.51 -32.07 8.80
C GLU A 76 18.70 -33.32 9.16
N SER A 77 19.34 -34.50 9.19
CA SER A 77 18.68 -35.74 9.64
C SER A 77 18.23 -35.67 11.10
N PHE A 78 19.09 -35.17 11.99
CA PHE A 78 18.77 -35.02 13.41
C PHE A 78 17.59 -34.07 13.64
N LYS A 79 17.56 -32.94 12.93
CA LYS A 79 16.49 -31.94 13.00
C LYS A 79 15.14 -32.55 12.60
N ILE A 80 15.10 -33.30 11.50
CA ILE A 80 13.89 -34.03 11.06
C ILE A 80 13.42 -34.96 12.17
N THR A 81 14.31 -35.84 12.67
CA THR A 81 13.97 -36.80 13.72
C THR A 81 13.53 -36.12 15.02
N TYR A 82 14.13 -34.98 15.37
CA TYR A 82 13.78 -34.21 16.56
C TYR A 82 12.36 -33.64 16.47
N PHE A 83 12.00 -32.99 15.35
CA PHE A 83 10.65 -32.48 15.14
C PHE A 83 9.62 -33.60 15.03
N GLU A 84 9.95 -34.71 14.36
CA GLU A 84 9.07 -35.89 14.29
C GLU A 84 8.82 -36.50 15.68
N ALA A 85 9.84 -36.55 16.55
CA ALA A 85 9.69 -37.02 17.93
C ALA A 85 8.79 -36.11 18.78
N LEU A 86 8.67 -34.83 18.42
CA LEU A 86 7.71 -33.88 19.01
C LEU A 86 6.30 -33.99 18.39
N GLY A 87 6.10 -34.91 17.44
CA GLY A 87 4.85 -35.07 16.72
C GLY A 87 4.62 -33.98 15.67
N ILE A 88 5.68 -33.35 15.16
CA ILE A 88 5.62 -32.31 14.12
C ILE A 88 6.09 -32.91 12.79
N ASN A 89 5.30 -32.74 11.74
CA ASN A 89 5.66 -33.10 10.38
C ASN A 89 6.62 -32.04 9.82
N TYR A 90 7.92 -32.29 9.94
CA TYR A 90 8.96 -31.37 9.48
C TYR A 90 8.83 -31.01 8.00
N TYR A 91 8.47 -31.97 7.13
CA TYR A 91 8.31 -31.74 5.70
C TYR A 91 7.07 -30.91 5.35
N GLY A 92 6.11 -30.80 6.27
CA GLY A 92 4.94 -29.95 6.13
C GLY A 92 5.12 -28.53 6.67
N ILE A 93 6.27 -28.21 7.29
CA ILE A 93 6.51 -26.88 7.85
C ILE A 93 6.36 -25.83 6.73
N THR A 94 5.48 -24.85 6.96
CA THR A 94 5.23 -23.78 6.01
C THR A 94 5.43 -22.43 6.66
N GLU A 95 6.11 -21.54 5.95
CA GLU A 95 6.16 -20.13 6.31
C GLU A 95 4.91 -19.44 5.79
N MET A 96 4.21 -18.74 6.68
CA MET A 96 3.05 -17.95 6.33
C MET A 96 3.11 -16.59 7.01
N PRO A 97 2.94 -15.48 6.27
CA PRO A 97 2.76 -14.18 6.89
C PRO A 97 1.52 -14.16 7.78
N LYS A 98 1.66 -13.65 9.00
CA LYS A 98 0.52 -13.40 9.89
C LYS A 98 0.03 -11.98 9.70
N GLN A 99 -1.29 -11.79 9.78
CA GLN A 99 -1.92 -10.48 9.87
C GLN A 99 -1.24 -9.63 10.95
N GLY A 100 -0.84 -8.39 10.60
CA GLY A 100 -0.22 -7.47 11.54
C GLY A 100 -1.16 -7.17 12.70
N SER A 101 -0.62 -6.98 13.91
CA SER A 101 -1.40 -6.45 15.02
C SER A 101 -1.96 -5.06 14.70
N ILE A 102 -2.97 -4.62 15.44
CA ILE A 102 -3.44 -3.24 15.40
C ILE A 102 -2.97 -2.51 16.66
N ASN A 103 -2.39 -1.33 16.47
CA ASN A 103 -1.95 -0.47 17.55
C ASN A 103 -2.97 0.65 17.77
N LEU A 104 -3.54 0.71 18.96
CA LEU A 104 -4.47 1.76 19.38
C LEU A 104 -3.72 2.88 20.09
N HIS A 105 -3.92 4.11 19.64
CA HIS A 105 -3.46 5.31 20.31
C HIS A 105 -4.58 5.79 21.24
N MET A 106 -4.31 5.82 22.55
CA MET A 106 -5.34 5.97 23.57
C MET A 106 -4.94 6.90 24.70
N ASP A 107 -5.91 7.63 25.24
CA ASP A 107 -5.75 8.43 26.46
C ASP A 107 -5.29 7.55 27.63
N GLU A 108 -4.18 7.92 28.27
CA GLU A 108 -3.52 7.11 29.31
C GLU A 108 -4.47 6.76 30.47
N THR A 109 -5.38 7.66 30.81
CA THR A 109 -6.35 7.49 31.89
C THR A 109 -7.39 6.40 31.62
N GLN A 110 -7.62 6.01 30.36
CA GLN A 110 -8.61 4.99 29.98
C GLN A 110 -7.99 3.62 29.68
N GLN A 111 -6.66 3.53 29.57
CA GLN A 111 -5.99 2.31 29.13
C GLN A 111 -6.25 1.11 30.03
N ASP A 112 -6.17 1.26 31.35
CA ASP A 112 -6.33 0.12 32.27
C ASP A 112 -7.77 -0.41 32.27
N GLN A 113 -8.76 0.48 32.18
CA GLN A 113 -10.16 0.10 32.06
C GLN A 113 -10.43 -0.62 30.73
N PHE A 114 -9.85 -0.10 29.64
CA PHE A 114 -9.95 -0.72 28.32
C PHE A 114 -9.31 -2.11 28.29
N ILE A 115 -8.09 -2.26 28.82
CA ILE A 115 -7.38 -3.55 28.93
C ILE A 115 -8.22 -4.56 29.71
N PHE A 116 -8.84 -4.13 30.81
CA PHE A 116 -9.70 -4.99 31.61
C PHE A 116 -10.96 -5.41 30.85
N HIS A 117 -11.63 -4.45 30.17
CA HIS A 117 -12.85 -4.71 29.42
C HIS A 117 -12.63 -5.67 28.25
N PHE A 118 -11.51 -5.51 27.53
CA PHE A 118 -11.16 -6.31 26.35
C PHE A 118 -10.10 -7.38 26.63
N ARG A 119 -9.96 -7.83 27.89
CA ARG A 119 -8.91 -8.79 28.31
C ARG A 119 -8.85 -10.08 27.48
N ASN A 120 -9.98 -10.50 26.92
CA ASN A 120 -10.10 -11.71 26.11
C ASN A 120 -9.37 -11.60 24.76
N PHE A 121 -9.05 -10.38 24.31
CA PHE A 121 -8.22 -10.13 23.12
C PHE A 121 -6.74 -9.97 23.45
N PHE A 122 -6.35 -10.21 24.71
CA PHE A 122 -4.98 -10.12 25.21
C PHE A 122 -4.26 -8.79 24.86
N PRO A 123 -4.87 -7.62 25.13
CA PRO A 123 -4.25 -6.32 24.86
C PRO A 123 -2.91 -6.17 25.58
N ARG A 124 -1.91 -5.58 24.90
CA ARG A 124 -0.57 -5.36 25.46
C ARG A 124 -0.17 -3.89 25.35
N LYS A 125 0.35 -3.32 26.44
CA LYS A 125 1.01 -2.00 26.36
C LYS A 125 2.31 -2.15 25.57
N SER A 126 2.50 -1.32 24.56
CA SER A 126 3.65 -1.37 23.65
C SER A 126 4.03 0.05 23.20
N ILE A 127 5.09 0.15 22.40
CA ILE A 127 5.54 1.41 21.79
C ILE A 127 5.44 1.26 20.27
N CYS A 128 4.67 2.15 19.63
CA CYS A 128 4.57 2.17 18.18
C CYS A 128 5.91 2.60 17.59
N CYS A 129 6.65 1.69 16.95
CA CYS A 129 7.98 2.00 16.43
C CYS A 129 8.00 3.10 15.34
N LEU A 130 6.88 3.31 14.63
CA LEU A 130 6.75 4.35 13.61
C LEU A 130 6.67 5.75 14.22
N THR A 131 5.90 5.89 15.31
CA THR A 131 5.58 7.19 15.94
C THR A 131 6.31 7.44 17.25
N GLN A 132 6.91 6.39 17.84
CA GLN A 132 7.53 6.37 19.17
C GLN A 132 6.58 6.74 20.31
N LYS A 133 5.26 6.55 20.11
CA LYS A 133 4.22 6.80 21.11
C LYS A 133 3.77 5.51 21.78
N ASN A 134 3.30 5.63 23.03
CA ASN A 134 2.65 4.54 23.76
C ASN A 134 1.38 4.11 23.03
N VAL A 135 1.20 2.80 22.88
CA VAL A 135 0.03 2.20 22.22
C VAL A 135 -0.44 0.95 22.96
N ILE A 136 -1.70 0.58 22.73
CA ILE A 136 -2.23 -0.74 23.08
C ILE A 136 -2.24 -1.60 21.83
N GLU A 137 -1.45 -2.68 21.83
CA GLU A 137 -1.38 -3.66 20.75
C GLU A 137 -2.45 -4.74 20.94
N LEU A 138 -3.17 -5.04 19.86
CA LEU A 138 -4.28 -6.00 19.79
C LEU A 138 -4.20 -6.85 18.52
N PRO A 139 -4.88 -8.02 18.47
CA PRO A 139 -4.92 -8.83 17.28
C PRO A 139 -5.64 -8.12 16.12
N ALA A 140 -5.29 -8.48 14.88
CA ALA A 140 -5.79 -7.84 13.66
C ALA A 140 -7.33 -7.76 13.60
N HIS A 141 -8.03 -8.83 13.96
CA HIS A 141 -9.50 -8.89 13.88
C HIS A 141 -10.23 -7.97 14.88
N PHE A 142 -9.52 -7.33 15.84
CA PHE A 142 -10.14 -6.50 16.87
C PHE A 142 -10.92 -5.29 16.31
N ILE A 143 -10.47 -4.73 15.17
CA ILE A 143 -11.17 -3.62 14.51
C ILE A 143 -12.59 -4.02 14.08
N GLN A 144 -12.80 -5.26 13.64
CA GLN A 144 -14.12 -5.76 13.24
C GLN A 144 -15.07 -5.81 14.44
N GLU A 145 -14.57 -6.20 15.61
CA GLU A 145 -15.35 -6.22 16.85
C GLU A 145 -15.73 -4.80 17.31
N LEU A 146 -14.80 -3.83 17.21
CA LEU A 146 -15.13 -2.43 17.46
C LEU A 146 -16.21 -1.90 16.51
N LEU A 147 -16.10 -2.21 15.21
CA LEU A 147 -17.09 -1.80 14.22
C LEU A 147 -18.46 -2.41 14.48
N LYS A 148 -18.51 -3.69 14.89
CA LYS A 148 -19.75 -4.37 15.28
C LYS A 148 -20.42 -3.68 16.47
N LEU A 149 -19.66 -3.35 17.51
CA LEU A 149 -20.17 -2.60 18.67
C LEU A 149 -20.66 -1.20 18.26
N TYR A 150 -19.91 -0.51 17.41
CA TYR A 150 -20.31 0.79 16.87
C TYR A 150 -21.65 0.72 16.13
N PHE A 151 -21.83 -0.21 15.19
CA PHE A 151 -23.07 -0.32 14.42
C PHE A 151 -24.25 -0.77 15.29
N GLN A 152 -24.02 -1.62 16.30
CA GLN A 152 -25.06 -1.99 17.27
C GLN A 152 -25.60 -0.76 18.01
N GLU A 153 -24.71 0.11 18.50
CA GLU A 153 -25.10 1.33 19.22
C GLU A 153 -25.67 2.42 18.30
N MET A 154 -25.09 2.57 17.11
CA MET A 154 -25.36 3.71 16.21
C MET A 154 -26.45 3.44 15.18
N SER A 155 -26.91 2.20 15.02
CA SER A 155 -27.91 1.79 14.03
C SER A 155 -29.13 2.71 13.93
N SER A 156 -29.65 3.20 15.07
CA SER A 156 -30.81 4.09 15.14
C SER A 156 -30.52 5.55 14.75
N SER A 157 -29.25 5.96 14.76
CA SER A 157 -28.81 7.33 14.50
C SER A 157 -28.52 7.63 13.03
N PHE A 158 -28.44 6.59 12.17
CA PHE A 158 -28.24 6.75 10.74
C PHE A 158 -29.55 7.05 10.02
N THR A 159 -29.97 8.31 10.04
CA THR A 159 -31.14 8.79 9.29
C THR A 159 -30.71 9.31 7.91
N LEU A 160 -30.65 8.40 6.94
CA LEU A 160 -30.58 8.77 5.53
C LEU A 160 -32.01 8.89 4.98
N SER A 161 -32.24 9.86 4.08
CA SER A 161 -33.50 9.94 3.34
C SER A 161 -33.69 8.69 2.46
N ALA A 162 -34.94 8.33 2.14
CA ALA A 162 -35.24 7.20 1.24
C ALA A 162 -34.49 7.30 -0.09
N GLN A 163 -34.33 8.52 -0.63
CA GLN A 163 -33.58 8.77 -1.85
C GLN A 163 -32.07 8.48 -1.67
N ASN A 164 -31.48 8.90 -0.55
CA ASN A 164 -30.08 8.65 -0.25
C ASN A 164 -29.82 7.15 0.00
N LEU A 165 -30.73 6.46 0.69
CA LEU A 165 -30.67 5.00 0.86
C LEU A 165 -30.74 4.28 -0.49
N SER A 166 -31.67 4.67 -1.36
CA SER A 166 -31.81 4.06 -2.70
C SER A 166 -30.56 4.29 -3.56
N SER A 167 -30.00 5.50 -3.52
CA SER A 167 -28.75 5.82 -4.22
C SER A 167 -27.57 5.03 -3.67
N TYR A 168 -27.48 4.88 -2.35
CA TYR A 168 -26.43 4.09 -1.71
C TYR A 168 -26.53 2.61 -2.10
N ARG A 169 -27.74 2.02 -2.03
CA ARG A 169 -28.00 0.66 -2.49
C ARG A 169 -27.56 0.44 -3.94
N LEU A 170 -27.93 1.37 -4.84
CA LEU A 170 -27.53 1.31 -6.25
C LEU A 170 -26.01 1.34 -6.43
N ARG A 171 -25.28 2.16 -5.67
CA ARG A 171 -23.81 2.18 -5.73
C ARG A 171 -23.20 0.84 -5.33
N VAL A 172 -23.63 0.26 -4.21
CA VAL A 172 -23.13 -1.04 -3.72
C VAL A 172 -23.47 -2.16 -4.73
N LEU A 173 -24.70 -2.19 -5.23
CA LEU A 173 -25.14 -3.17 -6.23
C LEU A 173 -24.35 -3.07 -7.54
N ASN A 174 -24.14 -1.85 -8.03
CA ASN A 174 -23.35 -1.62 -9.24
C ASN A 174 -21.90 -2.07 -9.06
N LEU A 175 -21.30 -1.79 -7.90
CA LEU A 175 -19.94 -2.23 -7.60
C LEU A 175 -19.83 -3.76 -7.55
N MET A 176 -20.79 -4.43 -6.90
CA MET A 176 -20.86 -5.89 -6.86
C MET A 176 -21.00 -6.47 -8.28
N ASN A 177 -21.87 -5.92 -9.11
CA ASN A 177 -22.06 -6.35 -10.50
C ASN A 177 -20.80 -6.14 -11.35
N ILE A 178 -20.06 -5.04 -11.15
CA ILE A 178 -18.79 -4.80 -11.83
C ILE A 178 -17.78 -5.90 -11.48
N ILE A 179 -17.73 -6.32 -10.22
CA ILE A 179 -16.82 -7.36 -9.76
C ILE A 179 -17.17 -8.70 -10.40
N THR A 180 -18.43 -9.12 -10.31
CA THR A 180 -18.87 -10.44 -10.80
C THR A 180 -18.85 -10.53 -12.32
N ASN A 181 -19.34 -9.51 -13.01
CA ASN A 181 -19.47 -9.55 -14.47
C ASN A 181 -18.12 -9.47 -15.19
N ASN A 182 -17.12 -8.85 -14.56
CA ASN A 182 -15.77 -8.73 -15.12
C ASN A 182 -14.77 -9.71 -14.48
N GLN A 183 -15.24 -10.65 -13.64
CA GLN A 183 -14.41 -11.68 -12.99
C GLN A 183 -13.24 -11.08 -12.19
N LEU A 184 -13.50 -10.01 -11.43
CA LEU A 184 -12.47 -9.27 -10.69
C LEU A 184 -12.11 -9.91 -9.33
N GLU A 185 -12.71 -11.04 -8.96
CA GLU A 185 -12.49 -11.73 -7.68
C GLU A 185 -11.03 -12.14 -7.50
N ILE A 186 -10.39 -12.66 -8.56
CA ILE A 186 -8.97 -13.06 -8.52
C ILE A 186 -8.08 -11.88 -8.14
N ARG A 187 -8.43 -10.66 -8.58
CA ARG A 187 -7.69 -9.43 -8.25
C ARG A 187 -7.81 -9.10 -6.75
N LEU A 188 -8.96 -9.31 -6.14
CA LEU A 188 -9.16 -9.08 -4.70
C LEU A 188 -8.35 -10.07 -3.85
N ASN A 189 -8.23 -11.34 -4.28
CA ASN A 189 -7.35 -12.31 -3.62
C ASN A 189 -5.88 -11.93 -3.74
N LEU A 190 -5.45 -11.43 -4.90
CA LEU A 190 -4.09 -10.91 -5.10
C LEU A 190 -3.81 -9.73 -4.17
N MET A 191 -4.77 -8.82 -4.01
CA MET A 191 -4.68 -7.68 -3.10
C MET A 191 -4.48 -8.12 -1.63
N GLN A 192 -5.22 -9.11 -1.16
CA GLN A 192 -5.04 -9.65 0.20
C GLN A 192 -3.62 -10.21 0.39
N ARG A 193 -3.12 -11.00 -0.58
CA ARG A 193 -1.76 -11.55 -0.52
C ARG A 193 -0.69 -10.46 -0.44
N LEU A 194 -0.85 -9.38 -1.22
CA LEU A 194 0.06 -8.24 -1.18
C LEU A 194 -0.02 -7.47 0.14
N ALA A 195 -1.22 -7.31 0.72
CA ALA A 195 -1.39 -6.67 2.01
C ALA A 195 -0.76 -7.46 3.17
N LEU A 196 -0.63 -8.79 3.01
CA LEU A 196 0.02 -9.70 3.94
C LEU A 196 1.53 -9.88 3.70
N ASP A 197 2.14 -9.13 2.77
CA ASP A 197 3.58 -9.20 2.47
C ASP A 197 4.07 -10.61 2.08
N TYR A 198 3.26 -11.40 1.36
CA TYR A 198 3.73 -12.66 0.77
C TYR A 198 4.89 -12.44 -0.21
N ASP A 199 5.81 -13.40 -0.30
CA ASP A 199 6.93 -13.36 -1.24
C ASP A 199 6.42 -13.30 -2.69
N ASN A 200 7.08 -12.44 -3.45
CA ASN A 200 6.61 -11.92 -4.72
C ASN A 200 7.21 -12.64 -5.90
N ASN A 201 7.03 -13.96 -5.94
CA ASN A 201 7.71 -14.77 -6.94
C ASN A 201 7.25 -14.46 -8.38
N GLU A 202 6.04 -13.92 -8.58
CA GLU A 202 5.56 -13.37 -9.85
C GLU A 202 4.52 -12.25 -9.57
N TYR A 203 4.51 -11.13 -10.32
CA TYR A 203 3.43 -10.11 -10.37
C TYR A 203 3.34 -8.99 -9.30
N ILE A 204 4.39 -8.20 -9.05
CA ILE A 204 4.26 -7.18 -7.98
C ILE A 204 3.67 -5.84 -8.45
N LEU A 205 3.98 -5.40 -9.67
CA LEU A 205 3.37 -4.18 -10.21
C LEU A 205 2.90 -4.45 -11.63
N SER A 206 1.78 -5.15 -11.72
CA SER A 206 1.01 -5.23 -12.95
C SER A 206 -0.12 -4.19 -12.92
N PRO A 207 -0.66 -3.80 -14.09
CA PRO A 207 -1.89 -3.03 -14.15
C PRO A 207 -3.05 -3.65 -13.35
N ASP A 208 -3.04 -4.98 -13.16
CA ASP A 208 -4.05 -5.70 -12.38
C ASP A 208 -3.92 -5.46 -10.87
N VAL A 209 -2.70 -5.48 -10.32
CA VAL A 209 -2.45 -5.18 -8.90
C VAL A 209 -2.96 -3.79 -8.55
N VAL A 210 -2.59 -2.80 -9.35
CA VAL A 210 -3.03 -1.41 -9.14
C VAL A 210 -4.55 -1.28 -9.26
N SER A 211 -5.16 -2.02 -10.20
CA SER A 211 -6.62 -2.08 -10.33
C SER A 211 -7.27 -2.74 -9.11
N ALA A 212 -6.62 -3.74 -8.51
CA ALA A 212 -7.11 -4.43 -7.32
C ALA A 212 -7.12 -3.51 -6.09
N TYR A 213 -6.03 -2.77 -5.86
CA TYR A 213 -5.95 -1.74 -4.83
C TYR A 213 -7.05 -0.68 -5.01
N SER A 214 -7.24 -0.18 -6.24
CA SER A 214 -8.30 0.80 -6.56
C SER A 214 -9.69 0.25 -6.25
N LEU A 215 -9.97 -1.00 -6.66
CA LEU A 215 -11.24 -1.67 -6.40
C LEU A 215 -11.49 -1.88 -4.91
N SER A 216 -10.48 -2.34 -4.17
CA SER A 216 -10.58 -2.58 -2.73
C SER A 216 -10.94 -1.29 -1.97
N LEU A 217 -10.32 -0.16 -2.31
CA LEU A 217 -10.64 1.14 -1.72
C LEU A 217 -12.08 1.57 -2.00
N LYS A 218 -12.57 1.35 -3.23
CA LYS A 218 -13.97 1.63 -3.60
C LYS A 218 -14.93 0.77 -2.79
N VAL A 219 -14.66 -0.53 -2.65
CA VAL A 219 -15.50 -1.42 -1.84
C VAL A 219 -15.48 -0.99 -0.38
N PHE A 220 -14.30 -0.70 0.18
CA PHE A 220 -14.16 -0.21 1.55
C PHE A 220 -14.95 1.09 1.78
N ALA A 221 -14.83 2.06 0.87
CA ALA A 221 -15.56 3.32 0.93
C ALA A 221 -17.09 3.12 0.93
N GLU A 222 -17.60 2.22 0.10
CA GLU A 222 -19.03 1.93 0.06
C GLU A 222 -19.49 1.09 1.26
N LEU A 223 -18.75 0.09 1.73
CA LEU A 223 -19.17 -0.70 2.90
C LEU A 223 -19.20 0.13 4.18
N PHE A 224 -18.28 1.08 4.34
CA PHE A 224 -18.12 1.90 5.54
C PHE A 224 -18.66 3.34 5.40
N TYR A 225 -19.43 3.63 4.34
CA TYR A 225 -19.97 4.97 4.06
C TYR A 225 -20.63 5.66 5.27
N GLU A 226 -21.38 4.91 6.08
CA GLU A 226 -22.06 5.45 7.26
C GLU A 226 -21.11 5.71 8.44
N SER A 227 -20.01 4.95 8.55
CA SER A 227 -19.05 5.02 9.67
C SER A 227 -17.90 6.01 9.46
N ILE A 228 -17.58 6.37 8.21
CA ILE A 228 -16.51 7.33 7.86
C ILE A 228 -17.03 8.74 7.60
N THR A 229 -16.16 9.75 7.71
CA THR A 229 -16.50 11.14 7.37
C THR A 229 -16.61 11.34 5.86
N THR A 230 -17.25 12.44 5.42
CA THR A 230 -17.29 12.82 4.00
C THR A 230 -15.88 13.03 3.43
N GLU A 231 -14.99 13.63 4.23
CA GLU A 231 -13.58 13.82 3.85
C GLU A 231 -12.86 12.48 3.65
N GLN A 232 -13.02 11.53 4.58
CA GLN A 232 -12.44 10.19 4.45
C GLN A 232 -12.98 9.44 3.22
N TYR A 233 -14.29 9.56 2.95
CA TYR A 233 -14.90 9.00 1.74
C TYR A 233 -14.29 9.59 0.47
N GLN A 234 -14.09 10.92 0.41
CA GLN A 234 -13.43 11.60 -0.70
C GLN A 234 -11.96 11.19 -0.85
N GLN A 235 -11.23 11.06 0.26
CA GLN A 235 -9.83 10.59 0.27
C GLN A 235 -9.72 9.17 -0.31
N LEU A 236 -10.61 8.24 0.08
CA LEU A 236 -10.65 6.88 -0.47
C LEU A 236 -10.89 6.86 -1.98
N HIS A 237 -11.83 7.67 -2.46
CA HIS A 237 -12.13 7.77 -3.89
C HIS A 237 -11.02 8.47 -4.70
N SER A 238 -10.34 9.47 -4.13
CA SER A 238 -9.19 10.10 -4.76
C SER A 238 -7.99 9.15 -4.81
N ALA A 239 -7.69 8.43 -3.73
CA ALA A 239 -6.65 7.39 -3.73
C ALA A 239 -6.95 6.28 -4.76
N ALA A 240 -8.21 5.84 -4.83
CA ALA A 240 -8.64 4.87 -5.83
C ALA A 240 -8.50 5.40 -7.27
N HIS A 241 -8.72 6.69 -7.50
CA HIS A 241 -8.54 7.34 -8.81
C HIS A 241 -7.05 7.46 -9.18
N GLN A 242 -6.19 7.87 -8.24
CA GLN A 242 -4.75 7.92 -8.45
C GLN A 242 -4.16 6.56 -8.81
N LEU A 243 -4.73 5.47 -8.28
CA LEU A 243 -4.37 4.12 -8.68
C LEU A 243 -4.90 3.76 -10.07
N ALA A 244 -6.21 3.93 -10.32
CA ALA A 244 -6.83 3.67 -11.61
C ALA A 244 -7.91 4.69 -11.96
N ALA A 245 -7.57 5.61 -12.85
CA ALA A 245 -8.42 6.72 -13.28
C ALA A 245 -9.22 6.35 -14.53
N TYR A 246 -10.54 6.48 -14.46
CA TYR A 246 -11.43 6.32 -15.61
C TYR A 246 -12.30 7.56 -15.74
N ASP A 247 -12.44 8.07 -16.97
CA ASP A 247 -13.39 9.14 -17.26
C ASP A 247 -14.83 8.63 -17.32
N THR A 248 -15.80 9.52 -17.51
CA THR A 248 -17.23 9.18 -17.61
C THR A 248 -17.57 8.30 -18.81
N GLN A 249 -16.69 8.22 -19.81
CA GLN A 249 -16.80 7.35 -20.97
C GLN A 249 -16.06 6.02 -20.78
N GLY A 250 -15.48 5.78 -19.59
CA GLY A 250 -14.70 4.58 -19.28
C GLY A 250 -13.30 4.56 -19.90
N LYS A 251 -12.79 5.69 -20.41
CA LYS A 251 -11.41 5.78 -20.93
C LYS A 251 -10.44 6.00 -19.78
N LEU A 252 -9.29 5.34 -19.89
CA LEU A 252 -8.26 5.39 -18.87
C LEU A 252 -7.55 6.75 -18.90
N GLY A 253 -7.52 7.43 -17.76
CA GLY A 253 -6.80 8.68 -17.53
C GLY A 253 -5.45 8.46 -16.84
N GLN A 254 -4.71 9.55 -16.63
CA GLN A 254 -3.45 9.54 -15.87
C GLN A 254 -3.67 8.94 -14.48
N SER A 255 -2.96 7.84 -14.20
CA SER A 255 -3.00 7.10 -12.93
C SER A 255 -1.81 6.16 -12.82
N LEU A 256 -1.61 5.52 -11.67
CA LEU A 256 -0.53 4.55 -11.53
C LEU A 256 -0.72 3.41 -12.53
N LYS A 257 -1.95 2.98 -12.82
CA LYS A 257 -2.24 1.94 -13.82
C LYS A 257 -1.68 2.30 -15.21
N THR A 258 -1.87 3.53 -15.68
CA THR A 258 -1.29 3.97 -16.96
C THR A 258 0.23 4.02 -16.91
N GLU A 259 0.79 4.43 -15.76
CA GLU A 259 2.23 4.51 -15.54
C GLU A 259 2.91 3.14 -15.55
N VAL A 260 2.28 2.14 -14.94
CA VAL A 260 2.73 0.74 -15.01
C VAL A 260 2.69 0.24 -16.45
N LYS A 261 1.59 0.48 -17.18
CA LYS A 261 1.48 0.09 -18.59
C LYS A 261 2.59 0.72 -19.44
N PHE A 262 2.84 2.02 -19.24
CA PHE A 262 3.92 2.73 -19.94
C PHE A 262 5.30 2.14 -19.62
N ARG A 263 5.60 1.91 -18.33
CA ARG A 263 6.83 1.28 -17.87
C ARG A 263 7.05 -0.10 -18.51
N CYS A 264 6.07 -1.00 -18.41
CA CYS A 264 6.17 -2.34 -18.97
C CYS A 264 6.39 -2.31 -20.48
N ASN A 265 5.70 -1.41 -21.20
CA ASN A 265 5.88 -1.24 -22.63
C ASN A 265 7.29 -0.73 -22.98
N LEU A 266 7.80 0.25 -22.24
CA LEU A 266 9.13 0.82 -22.43
C LEU A 266 10.23 -0.25 -22.19
N GLU A 267 10.16 -0.98 -21.07
CA GLU A 267 11.09 -2.06 -20.73
C GLU A 267 11.04 -3.18 -21.78
N THR A 268 9.84 -3.67 -22.12
CA THR A 268 9.66 -4.75 -23.11
C THR A 268 10.24 -4.36 -24.47
N ASN A 269 9.97 -3.13 -24.93
CA ASN A 269 10.52 -2.66 -26.20
C ASN A 269 12.04 -2.56 -26.17
N PHE A 270 12.61 -2.04 -25.09
CA PHE A 270 14.07 -1.93 -24.94
C PHE A 270 14.75 -3.30 -24.96
N TYR A 271 14.28 -4.25 -24.13
CA TYR A 271 14.87 -5.60 -24.06
C TYR A 271 14.66 -6.43 -25.32
N ARG A 272 13.51 -6.26 -26.00
CA ARG A 272 13.28 -6.86 -27.32
C ARG A 272 14.30 -6.36 -28.34
N LEU A 273 14.49 -5.05 -28.44
CA LEU A 273 15.45 -4.44 -29.38
C LEU A 273 16.89 -4.86 -29.07
N LEU A 274 17.27 -4.94 -27.78
CA LEU A 274 18.58 -5.46 -27.38
C LEU A 274 18.77 -6.91 -27.83
N SER A 275 17.77 -7.77 -27.58
CA SER A 275 17.82 -9.19 -27.95
C SER A 275 17.92 -9.37 -29.46
N GLU A 276 17.16 -8.61 -30.25
CA GLU A 276 17.22 -8.62 -31.71
C GLU A 276 18.62 -8.23 -32.21
N CYS A 277 19.25 -7.20 -31.63
CA CYS A 277 20.60 -6.78 -32.01
C CYS A 277 21.66 -7.84 -31.66
N GLN A 278 21.54 -8.49 -30.50
CA GLN A 278 22.46 -9.55 -30.07
C GLN A 278 22.31 -10.84 -30.91
N GLN A 279 21.11 -11.15 -31.37
CA GLN A 279 20.81 -12.36 -32.15
C GLN A 279 21.19 -12.25 -33.63
N ASN A 280 21.23 -11.04 -34.20
CA ASN A 280 21.52 -10.82 -35.62
C ASN A 280 22.97 -11.12 -36.05
N GLY A 281 23.83 -11.59 -35.13
CA GLY A 281 25.15 -12.14 -35.45
C GLY A 281 26.23 -11.12 -35.83
N ASP A 282 25.90 -9.82 -35.79
CA ASP A 282 26.87 -8.74 -35.97
C ASP A 282 27.71 -8.59 -34.69
N GLU A 283 29.03 -8.78 -34.82
CA GLU A 283 29.97 -8.69 -33.70
C GLU A 283 29.89 -7.34 -32.98
N HIS A 284 29.48 -6.27 -33.67
CA HIS A 284 29.31 -4.95 -33.10
C HIS A 284 28.25 -4.90 -31.99
N TYR A 285 27.21 -5.74 -32.05
CA TYR A 285 26.06 -5.69 -31.14
C TYR A 285 25.98 -6.88 -30.17
N LYS A 286 26.93 -7.83 -30.25
CA LYS A 286 26.96 -9.03 -29.41
C LYS A 286 26.98 -8.72 -27.90
N ASN A 287 27.53 -7.55 -27.53
CA ASN A 287 27.62 -7.07 -26.14
C ASN A 287 26.74 -5.82 -25.88
N ALA A 288 25.75 -5.55 -26.74
CA ALA A 288 24.85 -4.42 -26.57
C ALA A 288 24.08 -4.55 -25.25
N CYS A 289 24.20 -3.56 -24.36
CA CYS A 289 23.53 -3.53 -23.06
C CYS A 289 22.96 -2.14 -22.72
N LEU A 290 23.35 -1.12 -23.47
CA LEU A 290 22.89 0.26 -23.28
C LEU A 290 21.94 0.70 -24.38
N LEU A 291 21.11 1.71 -24.10
CA LEU A 291 20.35 2.42 -25.15
C LEU A 291 21.28 2.94 -26.24
N SER A 292 22.45 3.46 -25.88
CA SER A 292 23.46 3.95 -26.83
C SER A 292 24.03 2.87 -27.76
N ASP A 293 23.86 1.59 -27.41
CA ASP A 293 24.36 0.47 -28.22
C ASP A 293 23.36 0.06 -29.30
N LEU A 294 22.10 0.51 -29.22
CA LEU A 294 21.08 0.18 -30.22
C LEU A 294 21.29 0.97 -31.52
N PRO A 295 20.76 0.51 -32.68
CA PRO A 295 20.72 1.31 -33.89
C PRO A 295 20.07 2.69 -33.65
N ILE A 296 20.58 3.73 -34.32
CA ILE A 296 20.11 5.12 -34.15
C ILE A 296 18.59 5.25 -34.29
N THR A 297 17.99 4.48 -35.22
CA THR A 297 16.54 4.43 -35.43
C THR A 297 15.81 3.91 -34.18
N SER A 298 16.30 2.83 -33.57
CA SER A 298 15.77 2.26 -32.33
C SER A 298 15.94 3.21 -31.14
N GLN A 299 17.09 3.88 -31.03
CA GLN A 299 17.34 4.91 -30.02
C GLN A 299 16.32 6.05 -30.15
N PHE A 300 16.12 6.55 -31.37
CA PHE A 300 15.17 7.62 -31.65
C PHE A 300 13.75 7.24 -31.24
N VAL A 301 13.30 6.02 -31.56
CA VAL A 301 11.96 5.55 -31.18
C VAL A 301 11.77 5.58 -29.66
N LEU A 302 12.70 5.00 -28.90
CA LEU A 302 12.61 4.93 -27.44
C LEU A 302 12.67 6.33 -26.79
N LEU A 303 13.60 7.18 -27.24
CA LEU A 303 13.73 8.55 -26.73
C LEU A 303 12.50 9.39 -27.07
N HIS A 304 11.97 9.27 -28.29
CA HIS A 304 10.77 9.96 -28.71
C HIS A 304 9.54 9.49 -27.91
N THR A 305 9.40 8.20 -27.60
CA THR A 305 8.34 7.68 -26.73
C THR A 305 8.40 8.31 -25.34
N VAL A 306 9.59 8.43 -24.76
CA VAL A 306 9.78 9.10 -23.45
C VAL A 306 9.48 10.60 -23.53
N GLU A 307 9.93 11.26 -24.58
CA GLU A 307 9.66 12.69 -24.80
C GLU A 307 8.16 12.97 -24.97
N GLN A 308 7.47 12.17 -25.77
CA GLN A 308 6.02 12.30 -25.95
C GLN A 308 5.26 12.06 -24.65
N ASN A 309 5.62 11.04 -23.86
CA ASN A 309 5.00 10.82 -22.55
C ASN A 309 5.24 12.01 -21.60
N THR A 310 6.47 12.52 -21.55
CA THR A 310 6.85 13.68 -20.73
C THR A 310 6.02 14.91 -21.13
N ARG A 311 5.94 15.19 -22.43
CA ARG A 311 5.11 16.28 -22.96
C ARG A 311 3.63 16.09 -22.65
N SER A 312 3.10 14.87 -22.76
CA SER A 312 1.71 14.57 -22.40
C SER A 312 1.43 14.83 -20.91
N LEU A 313 2.34 14.45 -20.02
CA LEU A 313 2.21 14.69 -18.57
C LEU A 313 2.25 16.19 -18.22
N LEU A 314 3.13 16.95 -18.87
CA LEU A 314 3.32 18.37 -18.56
C LEU A 314 2.25 19.27 -19.21
N HIS A 315 1.95 19.05 -20.50
CA HIS A 315 1.09 19.95 -21.28
C HIS A 315 -0.34 19.45 -21.51
N GLY A 316 -0.66 18.22 -21.10
CA GLY A 316 -2.01 17.66 -21.23
C GLY A 316 -2.36 17.30 -22.68
N LEU A 317 -2.04 16.08 -23.09
CA LEU A 317 -2.30 15.59 -24.45
C LEU A 317 -2.88 14.18 -24.42
N LYS A 318 -3.61 13.81 -25.48
CA LYS A 318 -3.96 12.42 -25.72
C LYS A 318 -2.72 11.68 -26.20
N SER A 319 -2.25 10.72 -25.41
CA SER A 319 -1.14 9.84 -25.80
C SER A 319 -1.69 8.49 -26.24
N SER A 320 -1.12 7.91 -27.28
CA SER A 320 -1.35 6.51 -27.64
C SER A 320 -0.22 5.67 -27.09
N LEU A 321 -0.52 4.62 -26.33
CA LEU A 321 0.42 3.51 -26.23
C LEU A 321 0.37 2.68 -27.53
N PRO A 322 1.41 1.87 -27.82
CA PRO A 322 1.44 1.00 -28.99
C PRO A 322 0.23 0.07 -29.11
N ASP A 323 -0.42 -0.28 -28.00
CA ASP A 323 -1.57 -1.21 -27.95
C ASP A 323 -2.92 -0.59 -28.36
N LYS A 324 -2.91 0.53 -29.12
CA LYS A 324 -4.10 1.28 -29.59
C LYS A 324 -4.99 1.92 -28.50
N GLU A 325 -4.70 1.70 -27.22
CA GLU A 325 -5.36 2.42 -26.13
C GLU A 325 -4.91 3.89 -26.12
N ARG A 326 -5.89 4.81 -26.10
CA ARG A 326 -5.65 6.25 -25.96
C ARG A 326 -5.86 6.66 -24.51
N PHE A 327 -4.85 7.29 -23.92
CA PHE A 327 -4.91 7.87 -22.59
C PHE A 327 -5.12 9.36 -22.66
N SER A 328 -5.87 9.90 -21.70
CA SER A 328 -5.99 11.34 -21.51
C SER A 328 -5.14 11.78 -20.33
N PHE A 329 -4.21 12.70 -20.59
CA PHE A 329 -3.41 13.32 -19.54
C PHE A 329 -3.95 14.73 -19.27
N PRO A 330 -4.29 15.07 -18.01
CA PRO A 330 -4.61 16.44 -17.65
C PRO A 330 -3.34 17.29 -17.70
N ARG A 331 -3.45 18.54 -18.13
CA ARG A 331 -2.33 19.50 -18.17
C ARG A 331 -1.86 19.84 -16.75
N PHE A 332 -0.59 19.60 -16.46
CA PHE A 332 0.05 19.92 -15.18
C PHE A 332 0.63 21.34 -15.14
N LEU A 333 1.32 21.78 -16.20
CA LEU A 333 1.90 23.12 -16.24
C LEU A 333 0.82 24.20 -16.38
N PRO A 334 1.01 25.38 -15.77
CA PRO A 334 0.11 26.50 -15.98
C PRO A 334 0.10 26.96 -17.45
N ASP A 335 -1.04 27.40 -17.93
CA ASP A 335 -1.13 28.19 -19.17
C ASP A 335 -0.81 29.67 -18.95
N GLU A 336 -1.01 30.47 -19.99
CA GLU A 336 -0.86 31.93 -19.98
C GLU A 336 -1.74 32.61 -18.90
N ASN A 337 -2.86 31.99 -18.51
CA ASN A 337 -3.74 32.48 -17.44
C ASN A 337 -3.36 31.91 -16.06
N LYS A 338 -2.20 31.26 -15.95
CA LYS A 338 -1.72 30.56 -14.75
C LYS A 338 -2.65 29.45 -14.27
N GLN A 339 -3.43 28.83 -15.17
CA GLN A 339 -4.35 27.74 -14.84
C GLN A 339 -3.84 26.39 -15.34
N SER A 340 -4.13 25.33 -14.58
CA SER A 340 -3.89 23.94 -14.98
C SER A 340 -5.09 23.05 -14.69
N GLU A 341 -5.07 21.86 -15.29
CA GLU A 341 -6.12 20.86 -15.11
C GLU A 341 -5.80 19.95 -13.91
N THR A 342 -4.50 19.72 -13.62
CA THR A 342 -4.03 18.99 -12.45
C THR A 342 -2.93 19.76 -11.70
N ASN A 343 -2.75 19.43 -10.42
CA ASN A 343 -1.65 19.90 -9.57
C ASN A 343 -0.68 18.77 -9.21
N GLU A 344 -0.87 17.58 -9.79
CA GLU A 344 -0.14 16.37 -9.42
C GLU A 344 0.14 15.51 -10.65
N ILE A 345 1.39 15.07 -10.78
CA ILE A 345 1.83 14.01 -11.71
C ILE A 345 2.24 12.82 -10.85
N LEU A 346 1.83 11.62 -11.27
CA LEU A 346 2.22 10.35 -10.67
C LEU A 346 3.13 9.60 -11.64
N LEU A 347 4.23 9.04 -11.13
CA LEU A 347 5.23 8.31 -11.89
C LEU A 347 5.54 6.97 -11.20
N SER A 348 5.59 5.89 -11.98
CA SER A 348 6.29 4.67 -11.57
C SER A 348 7.78 4.87 -11.84
N THR A 349 8.58 4.83 -10.78
CA THR A 349 10.02 5.13 -10.78
C THR A 349 10.80 3.99 -10.13
N GLY A 350 12.14 4.13 -10.08
CA GLY A 350 13.04 3.12 -9.51
C GLY A 350 13.73 2.28 -10.59
N GLY A 351 15.03 2.06 -10.40
CA GLY A 351 15.92 1.41 -11.36
C GLY A 351 16.53 0.11 -10.82
N GLN A 352 15.88 -0.57 -9.88
CA GLN A 352 16.32 -1.90 -9.44
C GLN A 352 15.25 -2.93 -9.78
N SER A 353 15.65 -4.01 -10.42
CA SER A 353 14.78 -5.12 -10.81
C SER A 353 14.07 -5.69 -9.58
N GLY A 354 12.76 -5.84 -9.68
CA GLY A 354 11.90 -6.28 -8.57
C GLY A 354 11.54 -5.20 -7.55
N HIS A 355 12.06 -3.97 -7.68
CA HIS A 355 11.78 -2.84 -6.81
C HIS A 355 11.12 -1.68 -7.57
N ILE A 356 10.22 -0.96 -6.91
CA ILE A 356 9.60 0.24 -7.46
C ILE A 356 9.57 1.33 -6.41
N ALA A 357 9.71 2.56 -6.88
CA ALA A 357 9.36 3.77 -6.17
C ALA A 357 8.11 4.37 -6.81
N VAL A 358 7.12 4.79 -6.03
CA VAL A 358 6.02 5.62 -6.57
C VAL A 358 6.32 7.08 -6.26
N THR A 359 6.59 7.84 -7.32
CA THR A 359 6.93 9.26 -7.22
C THR A 359 5.73 10.12 -7.60
N ARG A 360 5.49 11.17 -6.82
CA ARG A 360 4.56 12.25 -7.17
C ARG A 360 5.31 13.55 -7.36
N ILE A 361 4.99 14.28 -8.40
CA ILE A 361 5.41 15.68 -8.57
C ILE A 361 4.18 16.54 -8.32
N VAL A 362 4.27 17.41 -7.32
CA VAL A 362 3.17 18.26 -6.88
C VAL A 362 3.55 19.71 -7.04
N LYS A 363 2.60 20.53 -7.48
CA LYS A 363 2.77 21.98 -7.52
C LYS A 363 1.80 22.67 -6.56
N VAL A 364 2.28 23.73 -5.93
CA VAL A 364 1.57 24.49 -4.89
C VAL A 364 1.52 25.94 -5.30
N GLY A 365 0.32 26.49 -5.46
CA GLY A 365 0.14 27.90 -5.80
C GLY A 365 0.49 28.81 -4.63
N ILE A 366 1.23 29.87 -4.90
CA ILE A 366 1.67 30.86 -3.91
C ILE A 366 1.18 32.24 -4.35
N LEU A 367 0.69 33.04 -3.40
CA LEU A 367 0.28 34.43 -3.60
C LEU A 367 1.48 35.38 -3.52
N LEU A 368 1.28 36.64 -3.89
CA LEU A 368 2.35 37.65 -3.92
C LEU A 368 2.94 37.93 -2.52
N ASP A 369 2.14 37.79 -1.46
CA ASP A 369 2.57 37.94 -0.07
C ASP A 369 3.25 36.68 0.50
N GLY A 370 3.32 35.61 -0.29
CA GLY A 370 3.92 34.33 0.07
C GLY A 370 2.97 33.33 0.73
N SER A 371 1.69 33.67 0.92
CA SER A 371 0.71 32.72 1.45
C SER A 371 0.31 31.67 0.40
N LEU A 372 -0.34 30.59 0.86
CA LEU A 372 -0.88 29.58 -0.03
C LEU A 372 -2.04 30.16 -0.85
N ALA A 373 -2.08 29.84 -2.15
CA ALA A 373 -3.21 30.19 -3.00
C ALA A 373 -4.36 29.19 -2.83
N PHE A 374 -5.56 29.70 -2.60
CA PHE A 374 -6.80 28.95 -2.67
C PHE A 374 -7.26 28.78 -4.11
N SER A 375 -8.32 27.99 -4.32
CA SER A 375 -8.80 27.61 -5.66
C SER A 375 -9.34 28.79 -6.48
N GLU A 376 -9.77 29.85 -5.82
CA GLU A 376 -10.31 31.07 -6.45
C GLU A 376 -9.25 32.18 -6.60
N ASP A 377 -8.09 32.01 -5.98
CA ASP A 377 -7.06 33.04 -5.97
C ASP A 377 -6.27 33.09 -7.27
N GLN A 378 -5.81 34.29 -7.62
CA GLN A 378 -4.84 34.46 -8.69
C GLN A 378 -3.44 34.08 -8.19
N VAL A 379 -2.96 32.93 -8.65
CA VAL A 379 -1.63 32.42 -8.31
C VAL A 379 -0.55 33.37 -8.83
N HIS A 380 0.40 33.75 -7.97
CA HIS A 380 1.59 34.49 -8.38
C HIS A 380 2.58 33.58 -9.11
N HIS A 381 2.95 32.48 -8.46
CA HIS A 381 3.84 31.44 -8.97
C HIS A 381 3.53 30.09 -8.29
N TYR A 382 4.12 29.02 -8.80
CA TYR A 382 4.01 27.69 -8.21
C TYR A 382 5.33 27.25 -7.58
N ASN A 383 5.29 26.72 -6.36
CA ASN A 383 6.38 25.93 -5.81
C ASN A 383 6.20 24.46 -6.19
N TYR A 384 7.29 23.76 -6.47
CA TYR A 384 7.28 22.39 -6.94
C TYR A 384 7.95 21.45 -5.95
N PHE A 385 7.35 20.28 -5.76
CA PHE A 385 7.81 19.26 -4.82
C PHE A 385 7.81 17.89 -5.48
N LYS A 386 8.80 17.07 -5.11
CA LYS A 386 8.84 15.65 -5.45
C LYS A 386 8.66 14.85 -4.16
N ILE A 387 7.69 13.92 -4.20
CA ILE A 387 7.34 13.03 -3.11
C ILE A 387 7.64 11.61 -3.56
N GLU A 388 8.61 10.97 -2.93
CA GLU A 388 8.98 9.59 -3.20
C GLU A 388 8.36 8.68 -2.14
N ASN A 389 7.68 7.62 -2.60
CA ASN A 389 7.20 6.53 -1.74
C ASN A 389 8.02 5.28 -2.08
N ASP A 390 9.11 5.04 -1.34
CA ASP A 390 10.14 4.05 -1.70
C ASP A 390 11.00 3.57 -0.53
N LEU A 391 11.62 2.39 -0.73
CA LEU A 391 12.58 1.67 0.09
C LEU A 391 14.03 1.70 -0.46
N ALA A 392 14.28 2.11 -1.72
CA ALA A 392 15.60 1.94 -2.35
C ALA A 392 16.69 2.89 -1.80
N SER A 393 16.35 3.85 -0.96
CA SER A 393 17.34 4.65 -0.25
C SER A 393 17.42 4.18 1.21
N MET A 394 18.60 3.71 1.65
CA MET A 394 18.89 3.45 3.08
C MET A 394 18.81 4.72 3.96
N VAL A 395 18.32 5.83 3.41
CA VAL A 395 18.17 7.09 4.13
C VAL A 395 17.12 6.91 5.22
N GLY A 396 17.54 7.03 6.48
CA GLY A 396 16.67 6.91 7.64
C GLY A 396 16.26 5.48 8.02
N PHE A 397 16.95 4.44 7.52
CA PHE A 397 16.76 3.08 8.03
C PHE A 397 17.26 2.98 9.47
N ASN A 398 16.40 2.50 10.35
CA ASN A 398 16.72 2.18 11.74
C ASN A 398 16.61 0.65 11.91
N SER A 399 17.76 -0.01 12.07
CA SER A 399 17.86 -1.45 12.24
C SER A 399 17.31 -1.96 13.57
N GLN A 400 17.39 -1.15 14.64
CA GLN A 400 16.89 -1.54 15.97
C GLN A 400 15.39 -1.78 15.95
N ASN A 401 14.66 -0.88 15.27
CA ASN A 401 13.21 -0.91 15.23
C ASN A 401 12.66 -1.50 13.91
N GLY A 402 13.53 -1.75 12.93
CA GLY A 402 13.15 -2.20 11.60
C GLY A 402 12.23 -1.20 10.90
N THR A 403 12.57 0.10 10.89
CA THR A 403 11.77 1.18 10.28
C THR A 403 12.59 2.00 9.29
N LEU A 404 11.94 2.66 8.32
CA LEU A 404 12.57 3.61 7.37
C LEU A 404 11.60 4.72 6.95
N PHE A 405 12.06 5.70 6.15
CA PHE A 405 11.17 6.69 5.53
C PHE A 405 10.36 6.07 4.40
N GLY A 406 9.07 5.81 4.63
CA GLY A 406 8.16 5.29 3.61
C GLY A 406 7.68 6.38 2.63
N THR A 407 7.59 7.62 3.09
CA THR A 407 7.33 8.79 2.23
C THR A 407 8.39 9.85 2.50
N TYR A 408 9.03 10.33 1.45
CA TYR A 408 10.10 11.32 1.51
C TYR A 408 9.79 12.51 0.59
N VAL A 409 9.93 13.72 1.12
CA VAL A 409 9.52 14.96 0.44
C VAL A 409 10.74 15.83 0.16
N THR A 410 10.82 16.32 -1.08
CA THR A 410 11.87 17.23 -1.54
C THR A 410 11.26 18.41 -2.29
N GLN A 411 11.86 19.59 -2.11
CA GLN A 411 11.51 20.79 -2.87
C GLN A 411 12.40 20.88 -4.12
N LEU A 412 11.75 20.97 -5.28
CA LEU A 412 12.41 21.10 -6.57
C LEU A 412 12.87 22.55 -6.77
N VAL A 413 14.02 22.70 -7.42
CA VAL A 413 14.64 24.00 -7.75
C VAL A 413 14.97 24.06 -9.23
N PRO A 414 15.04 25.24 -9.85
CA PRO A 414 15.35 25.36 -11.28
C PRO A 414 16.80 24.95 -11.57
N PHE A 415 17.02 24.38 -12.74
CA PHE A 415 18.34 24.03 -13.28
C PHE A 415 18.53 24.58 -14.69
N GLU A 416 19.79 24.90 -15.00
CA GLU A 416 20.27 25.14 -16.35
C GLU A 416 21.00 23.92 -16.90
N PHE A 417 20.90 23.72 -18.21
CA PHE A 417 21.45 22.60 -18.94
C PHE A 417 22.36 23.15 -20.04
N TYR A 418 23.67 22.96 -19.92
CA TYR A 418 24.66 23.48 -20.87
C TYR A 418 25.76 22.44 -21.13
N ASN A 419 25.90 21.97 -22.37
CA ASN A 419 26.94 21.00 -22.77
C ASN A 419 27.11 19.85 -21.76
N ASP A 420 26.02 19.14 -21.48
CA ASP A 420 25.90 18.05 -20.49
C ASP A 420 26.11 18.42 -19.02
N ASN A 421 26.45 19.67 -18.71
CA ASN A 421 26.48 20.17 -17.34
C ASN A 421 25.10 20.61 -16.87
N ILE A 422 24.78 20.21 -15.64
CA ILE A 422 23.54 20.55 -14.94
C ILE A 422 23.92 21.33 -13.69
N SER A 423 23.46 22.58 -13.58
CA SER A 423 23.73 23.44 -12.43
C SER A 423 22.44 24.10 -11.93
N PRO A 424 22.23 24.19 -10.61
CA PRO A 424 21.05 24.85 -10.07
C PRO A 424 21.09 26.35 -10.40
N THR A 425 19.93 26.89 -10.77
CA THR A 425 19.74 28.30 -11.13
C THR A 425 18.94 28.99 -10.03
N TYR A 426 19.46 30.10 -9.53
CA TYR A 426 18.79 30.89 -8.49
C TYR A 426 17.92 31.98 -9.11
N ILE A 427 16.71 31.60 -9.53
CA ILE A 427 15.69 32.55 -9.98
C ILE A 427 14.74 32.82 -8.82
N ASN A 428 14.57 34.10 -8.44
CA ASN A 428 13.62 34.47 -7.40
C ASN A 428 12.20 34.56 -8.01
N PRO A 429 11.28 33.64 -7.66
CA PRO A 429 9.95 33.60 -8.26
C PRO A 429 9.07 34.81 -7.90
N PHE A 430 9.41 35.58 -6.85
CA PHE A 430 8.70 36.82 -6.51
C PHE A 430 9.13 38.01 -7.38
N LYS A 431 10.35 37.96 -7.94
CA LYS A 431 10.86 39.02 -8.82
C LYS A 431 10.56 38.73 -10.29
N ASP A 432 10.67 37.47 -10.68
CA ASP A 432 10.46 37.03 -12.07
C ASP A 432 9.78 35.63 -12.09
N PRO A 433 8.44 35.59 -11.92
CA PRO A 433 7.69 34.34 -11.89
C PRO A 433 7.73 33.61 -13.24
N ASP A 434 7.82 34.32 -14.35
CA ASP A 434 7.79 33.73 -15.70
C ASP A 434 9.13 33.05 -16.03
N ALA A 435 10.26 33.70 -15.74
CA ALA A 435 11.57 33.06 -15.89
C ALA A 435 11.72 31.84 -14.97
N TYR A 436 11.19 31.92 -13.74
CA TYR A 436 11.16 30.79 -12.81
C TYR A 436 10.34 29.64 -13.40
N GLN A 437 9.15 29.91 -13.93
CA GLN A 437 8.27 28.91 -14.52
C GLN A 437 8.92 28.21 -15.74
N GLN A 438 9.55 28.98 -16.63
CA GLN A 438 10.25 28.45 -17.80
C GLN A 438 11.46 27.58 -17.42
N ALA A 439 12.24 28.01 -16.44
CA ALA A 439 13.37 27.22 -15.94
C ALA A 439 12.88 25.96 -15.20
N MET A 440 11.76 26.05 -14.50
CA MET A 440 11.16 24.88 -13.86
C MET A 440 10.62 23.87 -14.86
N GLU A 441 9.97 24.32 -15.94
CA GLU A 441 9.54 23.42 -17.01
C GLU A 441 10.71 22.61 -17.58
N LYS A 442 11.85 23.26 -17.89
CA LYS A 442 13.06 22.56 -18.35
C LYS A 442 13.56 21.53 -17.34
N THR A 443 13.53 21.88 -16.06
CA THR A 443 13.95 21.00 -14.97
C THR A 443 13.03 19.80 -14.84
N LEU A 444 11.71 20.00 -14.87
CA LEU A 444 10.70 18.95 -14.78
C LEU A 444 10.79 17.99 -15.98
N THR A 445 10.97 18.52 -17.19
CA THR A 445 11.19 17.72 -18.40
C THR A 445 12.41 16.81 -18.24
N HIS A 446 13.53 17.34 -17.76
CA HIS A 446 14.74 16.54 -17.53
C HIS A 446 14.57 15.54 -16.39
N LEU A 447 13.93 15.92 -15.28
CA LEU A 447 13.68 15.01 -14.16
C LEU A 447 12.84 13.81 -14.61
N ILE A 448 11.70 14.06 -15.26
CA ILE A 448 10.82 12.99 -15.76
C ILE A 448 11.58 12.11 -16.76
N ARG A 449 12.31 12.70 -17.70
CA ARG A 449 13.14 11.96 -18.67
C ARG A 449 14.16 11.06 -17.98
N VAL A 450 14.91 11.58 -16.99
CA VAL A 450 15.92 10.81 -16.25
C VAL A 450 15.25 9.67 -15.47
N GLU A 451 14.11 9.90 -14.83
CA GLU A 451 13.33 8.84 -14.17
C GLU A 451 12.92 7.74 -15.15
N ARG A 452 12.48 8.10 -16.38
CA ARG A 452 12.12 7.10 -17.41
C ARG A 452 13.33 6.33 -17.93
N MET A 453 14.46 7.01 -18.12
CA MET A 453 15.69 6.35 -18.57
C MET A 453 16.25 5.41 -17.50
N ALA A 454 16.14 5.79 -16.23
CA ALA A 454 16.61 4.96 -15.11
C ALA A 454 15.85 3.63 -14.98
N ILE A 455 14.63 3.53 -15.51
CA ILE A 455 13.86 2.28 -15.55
C ILE A 455 14.53 1.22 -16.44
N LEU A 456 15.23 1.65 -17.51
CA LEU A 456 15.82 0.74 -18.49
C LEU A 456 17.00 -0.07 -17.96
N TYR A 457 17.64 0.43 -16.90
CA TYR A 457 18.87 -0.13 -16.35
C TYR A 457 18.63 -0.50 -14.90
N GLY A 458 18.94 -1.75 -14.52
CA GLY A 458 18.42 -2.21 -13.22
C GLY A 458 18.41 -3.70 -12.95
N ASN A 459 18.86 -4.54 -13.89
CA ASN A 459 18.80 -5.99 -13.74
C ASN A 459 19.79 -6.48 -12.69
N SER A 460 19.37 -6.59 -11.42
CA SER A 460 20.16 -7.10 -10.27
C SER A 460 21.62 -6.65 -10.28
N MET A 461 22.03 -5.72 -9.39
CA MET A 461 23.41 -5.23 -9.30
C MET A 461 24.52 -6.31 -9.37
N LYS A 462 24.21 -7.55 -8.95
CA LYS A 462 25.11 -8.71 -9.04
C LYS A 462 25.31 -9.28 -10.47
N LYS A 463 24.33 -9.09 -11.36
CA LYS A 463 24.31 -9.59 -12.74
C LYS A 463 24.54 -8.51 -13.80
N MET A 464 24.52 -7.22 -13.44
CA MET A 464 24.77 -6.12 -14.38
C MET A 464 26.22 -6.11 -14.89
N ASP A 465 26.36 -5.78 -16.17
CA ASP A 465 27.63 -5.40 -16.81
C ASP A 465 28.21 -4.11 -16.17
N LEU A 466 29.53 -3.90 -16.28
CA LEU A 466 30.17 -2.69 -15.77
C LEU A 466 29.60 -1.42 -16.42
N ARG A 467 29.34 -1.44 -17.74
CA ARG A 467 28.78 -0.31 -18.48
C ARG A 467 27.36 0.03 -18.03
N GLU A 468 26.53 -0.98 -17.79
CA GLU A 468 25.18 -0.81 -17.24
C GLU A 468 25.24 -0.19 -15.83
N LYS A 469 26.17 -0.65 -14.99
CA LYS A 469 26.38 -0.08 -13.64
C LYS A 469 26.80 1.37 -13.69
N GLU A 470 27.69 1.75 -14.60
CA GLU A 470 28.15 3.12 -14.78
C GLU A 470 27.00 4.03 -15.24
N GLU A 471 26.20 3.59 -16.21
CA GLU A 471 25.06 4.35 -16.70
C GLU A 471 23.96 4.48 -15.63
N HIS A 472 23.63 3.39 -14.94
CA HIS A 472 22.70 3.43 -13.81
C HIS A 472 23.20 4.37 -12.70
N SER A 473 24.51 4.38 -12.42
CA SER A 473 25.11 5.29 -11.44
C SER A 473 25.07 6.74 -11.90
N ARG A 474 25.31 7.01 -13.18
CA ARG A 474 25.20 8.35 -13.79
C ARG A 474 23.77 8.87 -13.68
N LEU A 475 22.79 8.09 -14.10
CA LEU A 475 21.36 8.42 -14.00
C LEU A 475 20.90 8.60 -12.55
N SER A 476 21.38 7.76 -11.63
CA SER A 476 21.07 7.89 -10.20
C SER A 476 21.62 9.19 -9.60
N LYS A 477 22.83 9.61 -9.98
CA LYS A 477 23.41 10.90 -9.56
C LYS A 477 22.60 12.08 -10.11
N LEU A 478 22.29 12.05 -11.40
CA LEU A 478 21.47 13.06 -12.07
C LEU A 478 20.08 13.18 -11.42
N ARG A 479 19.43 12.04 -11.18
CA ARG A 479 18.15 11.97 -10.48
C ARG A 479 18.23 12.61 -9.11
N LYS A 480 19.24 12.25 -8.31
CA LYS A 480 19.41 12.82 -6.95
C LYS A 480 19.60 14.34 -7.00
N GLN A 481 20.36 14.85 -7.96
CA GLN A 481 20.55 16.29 -8.16
C GLN A 481 19.25 17.00 -8.55
N LEU A 482 18.54 16.48 -9.56
CA LEU A 482 17.29 17.05 -10.06
C LEU A 482 16.11 16.91 -9.09
N SER A 483 16.20 16.00 -8.11
CA SER A 483 15.17 15.81 -7.09
C SER A 483 15.16 16.93 -6.04
N GLY A 484 16.12 17.87 -6.09
CA GLY A 484 16.13 19.05 -5.24
C GLY A 484 16.55 18.75 -3.80
N GLN A 485 16.00 19.52 -2.84
CA GLN A 485 16.46 19.52 -1.44
C GLN A 485 15.43 18.90 -0.49
N PRO A 486 15.86 18.22 0.59
CA PRO A 486 14.94 17.69 1.61
C PRO A 486 14.01 18.77 2.15
N TYR A 487 12.70 18.48 2.22
CA TYR A 487 11.71 19.38 2.79
C TYR A 487 11.04 18.70 3.99
N HIS A 488 11.15 19.32 5.17
CA HIS A 488 10.73 18.68 6.43
C HIS A 488 9.35 19.10 6.92
N SER A 489 8.87 20.27 6.52
CA SER A 489 7.55 20.78 6.91
C SER A 489 6.43 20.09 6.14
N PRO A 490 5.21 20.04 6.68
CA PRO A 490 4.03 19.66 5.91
C PRO A 490 3.79 20.65 4.75
N ILE A 491 3.29 20.12 3.64
CA ILE A 491 2.85 20.88 2.46
C ILE A 491 1.34 20.76 2.38
N TYR A 492 0.66 21.87 2.11
CA TYR A 492 -0.77 21.92 1.89
C TYR A 492 -1.04 22.37 0.46
N TYR A 493 -2.01 21.76 -0.23
CA TYR A 493 -2.43 22.22 -1.55
C TYR A 493 -3.86 21.79 -1.86
N PHE A 494 -4.54 22.56 -2.72
CA PHE A 494 -5.86 22.20 -3.22
C PHE A 494 -5.72 21.34 -4.48
N ALA A 495 -6.24 20.13 -4.44
CA ALA A 495 -6.43 19.31 -5.63
C ALA A 495 -7.87 19.50 -6.15
N ARG A 496 -8.04 19.63 -7.47
CA ARG A 496 -9.36 19.53 -8.08
C ARG A 496 -9.85 18.08 -7.95
N GLY A 497 -11.13 17.92 -7.67
CA GLY A 497 -11.76 16.63 -7.43
C GLY A 497 -11.77 15.79 -8.70
N ASP A 498 -11.13 14.63 -8.63
CA ASP A 498 -10.96 13.73 -9.77
C ASP A 498 -12.30 13.21 -10.35
N HIS A 499 -13.35 13.16 -9.53
CA HIS A 499 -14.69 12.67 -9.91
C HIS A 499 -15.74 13.79 -10.03
N ILE A 500 -15.48 14.95 -9.41
CA ILE A 500 -16.33 16.14 -9.45
C ILE A 500 -15.37 17.33 -9.61
N PRO A 501 -15.11 17.79 -10.85
CA PRO A 501 -14.12 18.83 -11.12
C PRO A 501 -14.36 20.16 -10.39
N THR A 502 -15.60 20.39 -9.94
CA THR A 502 -15.99 21.58 -9.17
C THR A 502 -15.68 21.49 -7.68
N GLN A 503 -15.42 20.29 -7.15
CA GLN A 503 -14.99 20.13 -5.76
C GLN A 503 -13.48 20.29 -5.68
N THR A 504 -13.00 21.04 -4.69
CA THR A 504 -11.57 21.14 -4.39
C THR A 504 -11.34 20.56 -3.01
N THR A 505 -10.33 19.71 -2.90
CA THR A 505 -9.96 19.03 -1.65
C THR A 505 -8.60 19.53 -1.20
N LEU A 506 -8.52 19.94 0.07
CA LEU A 506 -7.24 20.25 0.70
C LEU A 506 -6.49 18.94 0.95
N LYS A 507 -5.25 18.86 0.46
CA LYS A 507 -4.35 17.72 0.67
C LYS A 507 -3.17 18.16 1.52
N GLU A 508 -2.77 17.32 2.47
CA GLU A 508 -1.56 17.45 3.26
C GLU A 508 -0.52 16.41 2.80
N LEU A 509 0.72 16.84 2.60
CA LEU A 509 1.86 15.97 2.30
C LEU A 509 2.98 16.21 3.29
N LYS A 510 3.57 15.12 3.81
CA LYS A 510 4.70 15.19 4.75
C LYS A 510 5.52 13.90 4.69
N ASN A 511 6.71 13.95 5.27
CA ASN A 511 7.54 12.76 5.47
C ASN A 511 6.85 11.80 6.44
N LEU A 512 6.80 10.51 6.09
CA LEU A 512 6.19 9.46 6.90
C LEU A 512 7.15 8.27 7.05
N ARG A 513 7.19 7.68 8.25
CA ARG A 513 7.93 6.43 8.50
C ARG A 513 7.05 5.22 8.24
N GLY A 514 7.66 4.15 7.76
CA GLY A 514 7.04 2.83 7.62
C GLY A 514 7.96 1.70 8.07
N TYR A 515 7.42 0.48 8.10
CA TYR A 515 8.18 -0.72 8.47
C TYR A 515 9.16 -1.13 7.37
N ALA A 516 10.35 -1.55 7.76
CA ALA A 516 11.27 -2.22 6.86
C ALA A 516 10.74 -3.60 6.49
N GLN A 517 10.47 -3.77 5.19
CA GLN A 517 10.08 -5.04 4.62
C GLN A 517 11.30 -5.90 4.27
N ARG A 518 11.10 -7.21 4.25
CA ARG A 518 12.10 -8.20 3.86
C ARG A 518 12.29 -8.20 2.34
N GLU A 519 13.42 -8.74 1.87
CA GLU A 519 13.74 -8.83 0.43
C GLU A 519 12.56 -9.44 -0.36
N GLY A 520 12.21 -8.84 -1.49
CA GLY A 520 11.13 -9.32 -2.37
C GLY A 520 9.79 -8.57 -2.25
N SER A 521 9.45 -7.91 -1.13
CA SER A 521 8.11 -7.29 -0.93
C SER A 521 7.96 -5.81 -1.34
N CYS A 522 9.04 -5.18 -1.84
CA CYS A 522 9.17 -3.73 -2.02
C CYS A 522 8.00 -3.01 -2.74
N PRO A 523 7.42 -3.52 -3.83
CA PRO A 523 6.35 -2.77 -4.51
C PRO A 523 5.02 -2.73 -3.73
N ALA A 524 4.72 -3.73 -2.90
CA ALA A 524 3.58 -3.68 -1.98
C ALA A 524 3.78 -2.56 -0.95
N PHE A 525 5.00 -2.38 -0.44
CA PHE A 525 5.33 -1.28 0.45
C PHE A 525 5.16 0.10 -0.20
N SER A 526 5.64 0.27 -1.43
CA SER A 526 5.53 1.55 -2.14
C SER A 526 4.07 1.94 -2.38
N LEU A 527 3.20 0.96 -2.62
CA LEU A 527 1.74 1.16 -2.68
C LEU A 527 1.13 1.48 -1.31
N LYS A 528 1.47 0.75 -0.25
CA LYS A 528 1.03 1.05 1.13
C LYS A 528 1.46 2.47 1.57
N SER A 529 2.69 2.84 1.25
CA SER A 529 3.25 4.17 1.55
C SER A 529 2.56 5.28 0.77
N LEU A 530 2.29 5.05 -0.53
CA LEU A 530 1.45 5.94 -1.33
C LEU A 530 0.08 6.13 -0.67
N LEU A 531 -0.61 5.04 -0.27
CA LEU A 531 -1.93 5.13 0.36
C LEU A 531 -1.90 5.86 1.70
N ALA A 532 -0.94 5.55 2.57
CA ALA A 532 -0.79 6.23 3.85
C ALA A 532 -0.56 7.75 3.68
N SER A 533 0.12 8.14 2.60
CA SER A 533 0.37 9.54 2.26
C SER A 533 -0.84 10.28 1.64
N ILE A 534 -1.93 9.59 1.31
CA ILE A 534 -3.17 10.17 0.75
C ILE A 534 -4.34 10.07 1.75
N LEU A 535 -4.50 8.92 2.41
CA LEU A 535 -5.67 8.60 3.26
C LEU A 535 -5.52 9.06 4.71
N SER A 536 -4.34 9.52 5.12
CA SER A 536 -3.83 9.51 6.51
C SER A 536 -3.39 8.10 6.98
N PRO A 537 -2.44 8.02 7.94
CA PRO A 537 -1.99 6.74 8.49
C PRO A 537 -3.10 5.92 9.15
N GLU A 538 -4.10 6.59 9.75
CA GLU A 538 -5.20 5.93 10.46
C GLU A 538 -6.12 5.19 9.49
N LEU A 539 -6.64 5.89 8.48
CA LEU A 539 -7.54 5.31 7.49
C LEU A 539 -6.83 4.25 6.65
N ALA A 540 -5.54 4.46 6.34
CA ALA A 540 -4.72 3.46 5.68
C ALA A 540 -4.54 2.19 6.54
N ALA A 541 -4.36 2.33 7.86
CA ALA A 541 -4.28 1.18 8.76
C ALA A 541 -5.61 0.41 8.83
N LEU A 542 -6.75 1.10 8.87
CA LEU A 542 -8.08 0.47 8.83
C LEU A 542 -8.34 -0.26 7.51
N HIS A 543 -7.97 0.35 6.38
CA HIS A 543 -8.08 -0.26 5.06
C HIS A 543 -7.15 -1.48 4.92
N ASN A 544 -5.87 -1.36 5.28
CA ASN A 544 -4.92 -2.47 5.26
C ASN A 544 -5.40 -3.64 6.12
N ASN A 545 -5.88 -3.36 7.33
CA ASN A 545 -6.44 -4.36 8.22
C ASN A 545 -7.64 -5.08 7.58
N PHE A 546 -8.58 -4.32 7.01
CA PHE A 546 -9.72 -4.88 6.29
C PHE A 546 -9.29 -5.80 5.14
N VAL A 547 -8.31 -5.38 4.34
CA VAL A 547 -7.79 -6.17 3.22
C VAL A 547 -7.12 -7.45 3.71
N GLN A 548 -6.33 -7.39 4.77
CA GLN A 548 -5.62 -8.54 5.33
C GLN A 548 -6.58 -9.62 5.84
N THR A 549 -7.76 -9.23 6.33
CA THR A 549 -8.74 -10.14 6.93
C THR A 549 -9.83 -10.64 5.97
N HIS A 550 -9.94 -10.09 4.75
CA HIS A 550 -11.02 -10.43 3.82
C HIS A 550 -10.49 -10.82 2.44
N ASP A 551 -10.86 -12.01 1.99
CA ASP A 551 -10.65 -12.47 0.62
C ASP A 551 -11.80 -12.02 -0.31
N ALA A 552 -11.73 -12.36 -1.59
CA ALA A 552 -12.75 -11.97 -2.56
C ALA A 552 -14.17 -12.44 -2.19
N LEU A 553 -14.29 -13.64 -1.61
CA LEU A 553 -15.58 -14.20 -1.20
C LEU A 553 -16.18 -13.36 -0.06
N ALA A 554 -15.36 -13.03 0.94
CA ALA A 554 -15.76 -12.22 2.08
C ALA A 554 -16.19 -10.81 1.65
N TYR A 555 -15.49 -10.19 0.68
CA TYR A 555 -15.91 -8.91 0.07
C TYR A 555 -17.33 -9.01 -0.51
N LEU A 556 -17.60 -10.05 -1.31
CA LEU A 556 -18.90 -10.25 -1.95
C LEU A 556 -20.02 -10.52 -0.94
N LEU A 557 -19.73 -11.30 0.12
CA LEU A 557 -20.67 -11.55 1.20
C LEU A 557 -21.05 -10.26 1.93
N LEU A 558 -20.07 -9.44 2.32
CA LEU A 558 -20.33 -8.16 2.99
C LEU A 558 -21.15 -7.20 2.12
N MET A 559 -20.91 -7.15 0.81
CA MET A 559 -21.72 -6.34 -0.10
C MET A 559 -23.16 -6.86 -0.20
N LYS A 560 -23.37 -8.18 -0.26
CA LYS A 560 -24.72 -8.78 -0.25
C LYS A 560 -25.47 -8.48 1.05
N GLU A 561 -24.79 -8.62 2.18
CA GLU A 561 -25.34 -8.26 3.50
C GLU A 561 -25.73 -6.80 3.56
N LYS A 562 -24.87 -5.90 3.05
CA LYS A 562 -25.16 -4.46 3.03
C LYS A 562 -26.34 -4.12 2.12
N ILE A 563 -26.46 -4.75 0.95
CA ILE A 563 -27.62 -4.59 0.07
C ILE A 563 -28.91 -5.03 0.79
N SER A 564 -28.88 -6.20 1.46
CA SER A 564 -30.04 -6.70 2.21
C SER A 564 -30.43 -5.79 3.38
N GLU A 565 -29.45 -5.22 4.09
CA GLU A 565 -29.68 -4.23 5.14
C GLU A 565 -30.36 -2.96 4.58
N LEU A 566 -29.86 -2.45 3.46
CA LEU A 566 -30.40 -1.25 2.82
C LEU A 566 -31.81 -1.49 2.27
N ASP A 567 -32.09 -2.66 1.69
CA ASP A 567 -33.42 -3.05 1.22
C ASP A 567 -34.45 -2.99 2.36
N LYS A 568 -34.14 -3.60 3.51
CA LYS A 568 -35.02 -3.56 4.70
C LYS A 568 -35.28 -2.14 5.17
N ARG A 569 -34.26 -1.28 5.18
CA ARG A 569 -34.41 0.12 5.61
C ARG A 569 -35.22 0.97 4.63
N ILE A 570 -35.08 0.73 3.33
CA ILE A 570 -35.89 1.37 2.28
C ILE A 570 -37.35 0.96 2.43
N GLU A 571 -37.63 -0.34 2.62
CA GLU A 571 -38.98 -0.86 2.86
C GLU A 571 -39.62 -0.20 4.10
N GLN A 572 -38.89 -0.15 5.21
CA GLN A 572 -39.34 0.51 6.45
C GLN A 572 -39.62 2.01 6.24
N SER A 573 -38.77 2.70 5.49
CA SER A 573 -38.96 4.13 5.17
C SER A 573 -40.18 4.37 4.28
N ASN A 574 -40.50 3.43 3.38
CA ASN A 574 -41.66 3.52 2.48
C ASN A 574 -42.98 3.15 3.18
N GLN A 575 -42.93 2.30 4.22
CA GLN A 575 -44.10 1.87 4.98
C GLN A 575 -44.54 2.90 6.05
N ASN A 576 -43.71 3.89 6.40
CA ASN A 576 -44.01 4.89 7.44
C ASN A 576 -43.59 6.32 7.05
N PRO A 577 -44.26 6.98 6.08
CA PRO A 577 -43.96 8.37 5.73
C PRO A 577 -44.31 9.40 6.83
N GLY A 578 -45.00 8.98 7.91
CA GLY A 578 -45.54 9.89 8.94
C GLY A 578 -45.20 9.56 10.41
N LYS A 579 -44.36 8.56 10.70
CA LYS A 579 -43.95 8.24 12.08
C LYS A 579 -42.52 7.70 12.10
N ILE A 580 -41.54 8.59 12.23
CA ILE A 580 -40.22 8.18 12.75
C ILE A 580 -40.33 8.24 14.27
N ASN A 581 -40.79 7.13 14.86
CA ASN A 581 -40.43 6.74 16.22
C ASN A 581 -40.82 5.28 16.49
N PHE A 582 -39.83 4.53 16.97
CA PHE A 582 -39.88 3.26 17.70
C PHE A 582 -39.97 1.91 16.95
N LEU A 583 -38.95 1.08 17.28
CA LEU A 583 -38.82 -0.39 17.26
C LEU A 583 -38.49 -1.02 15.90
N GLN A 584 -37.54 -1.95 15.75
CA GLN A 584 -37.08 -2.99 16.69
C GLN A 584 -35.72 -3.55 16.24
N GLY A 585 -34.83 -3.84 17.20
CA GLY A 585 -33.65 -4.66 16.98
C GLY A 585 -34.03 -6.12 16.81
N HIS A 586 -33.52 -6.77 15.76
CA HIS A 586 -33.53 -8.21 15.63
C HIS A 586 -32.11 -8.75 15.72
N ALA A 587 -31.92 -9.54 16.77
CA ALA A 587 -30.73 -10.31 17.08
C ALA A 587 -30.37 -11.29 15.93
N LEU A 588 -29.14 -11.20 15.44
CA LEU A 588 -28.46 -12.36 14.88
C LEU A 588 -27.87 -13.14 16.06
N ARG A 589 -28.52 -14.26 16.37
CA ARG A 589 -28.03 -15.26 17.32
C ARG A 589 -26.69 -15.79 16.84
N SER A 590 -25.64 -15.53 17.61
CA SER A 590 -24.48 -16.40 17.71
C SER A 590 -24.90 -17.68 18.43
N SER A 591 -25.08 -18.77 17.70
CA SER A 591 -25.05 -20.11 18.29
C SER A 591 -23.61 -20.54 18.50
N PHE A 592 -23.40 -21.28 19.58
CA PHE A 592 -22.16 -21.89 20.10
C PHE A 592 -21.35 -20.99 21.03
N TYR A 593 -21.65 -21.09 22.33
CA TYR A 593 -20.71 -21.51 23.38
C TYR A 593 -21.46 -21.50 24.71
N ASN A 594 -21.79 -22.70 25.21
CA ASN A 594 -21.92 -22.98 26.64
C ASN A 594 -22.20 -24.48 26.80
N GLN A 595 -21.19 -25.23 27.22
CA GLN A 595 -21.42 -26.40 28.07
C GLN A 595 -20.20 -26.66 28.96
N SER A 596 -20.44 -26.40 30.25
CA SER A 596 -20.04 -27.20 31.41
C SER A 596 -18.60 -27.74 31.48
N VAL A 597 -17.83 -27.08 32.35
CA VAL A 597 -16.77 -27.68 33.16
C VAL A 597 -17.33 -28.83 34.00
N LYS A 598 -16.80 -30.05 33.82
CA LYS A 598 -16.51 -31.07 34.86
C LYS A 598 -16.01 -32.36 34.24
N ASN A 599 -14.72 -32.66 34.42
CA ASN A 599 -14.17 -33.91 34.96
C ASN A 599 -12.68 -34.00 34.64
N ILE A 600 -11.85 -34.08 35.69
CA ILE A 600 -10.42 -34.34 35.63
C ILE A 600 -10.21 -35.83 35.87
N PRO A 601 -9.52 -36.57 35.00
CA PRO A 601 -8.76 -37.74 35.40
C PRO A 601 -7.30 -37.33 35.61
N LYS A 602 -6.79 -37.64 36.81
CA LYS A 602 -5.37 -37.60 37.14
C LYS A 602 -4.63 -38.66 36.32
N ASN A 603 -3.53 -38.26 35.65
CA ASN A 603 -2.22 -38.93 35.60
C ASN A 603 -1.49 -38.61 34.29
N VAL A 604 -0.46 -37.75 34.35
CA VAL A 604 0.65 -37.73 33.39
C VAL A 604 1.94 -37.49 34.20
N PRO A 605 3.05 -38.20 33.93
CA PRO A 605 4.29 -38.05 34.69
C PRO A 605 5.06 -36.78 34.32
N ASN A 606 5.74 -36.21 35.31
CA ASN A 606 6.66 -35.07 35.21
C ASN A 606 7.83 -35.33 34.24
N THR A 607 8.03 -34.44 33.27
CA THR A 607 9.33 -34.20 32.61
C THR A 607 9.55 -32.69 32.40
N THR A 608 9.77 -31.97 33.50
CA THR A 608 10.00 -30.51 33.55
C THR A 608 11.50 -30.14 33.51
N SER A 609 12.24 -30.52 32.46
CA SER A 609 13.64 -30.05 32.34
C SER A 609 14.14 -29.78 30.92
N ASN A 610 13.27 -29.75 29.90
CA ASN A 610 13.69 -29.37 28.55
C ASN A 610 13.25 -27.92 28.23
N PRO A 611 14.19 -26.95 28.08
CA PRO A 611 13.86 -25.56 27.80
C PRO A 611 13.15 -25.35 26.45
N VAL A 612 13.31 -26.27 25.51
CA VAL A 612 12.61 -26.24 24.21
C VAL A 612 11.12 -26.52 24.35
N TYR A 613 10.75 -27.43 25.26
CA TYR A 613 9.35 -27.82 25.53
C TYR A 613 8.56 -26.77 26.32
N GLN A 614 9.26 -25.79 26.91
CA GLN A 614 8.63 -24.63 27.57
C GLN A 614 8.40 -23.46 26.60
N LYS A 615 9.09 -23.45 25.45
CA LYS A 615 8.96 -22.42 24.40
C LYS A 615 7.92 -22.81 23.33
N LEU A 616 7.82 -24.10 22.99
CA LEU A 616 6.72 -24.69 22.22
C LEU A 616 5.45 -24.73 23.08
#